data_AF-A0A954RHT3-F1
#
_entry.id   AF-A0A954RHT3-F1
#
_cell.length_a   1.000
_cell.length_b   1.000
_cell.length_c   1.000
_cell.angle_alpha   90.00
_cell.angle_beta   90.00
_cell.angle_gamma   90.00
#
_symmetry.space_group_name_H-M   'P 1'
#
loop_
_entity.id
_entity.type
_entity.pdbx_description
1 polymer ?
#
loop_
_entity_poly.entity_id
_entity_poly.type
_entity_poly.pdbx_seq_one_letter_code
_entity_poly.pdbx_strand_id
1 'polypeptide(L)'
;MVTLADSLVSSSSRRLPLRMRPDLAIRYHRYQGQPYWVIKEPIGLKYYRFQEEEYSILRMLDGNCSFDEIKQRFEREYAPQKISLGDLQHFIGMLHRSGLLITDAEGQGQQLRKRRDEAVRRELLSKLSNVLAMRFKGIDPDKLLNWLAPFTNWFFTKWAGIFWGLFGLSALLLVGVKFEVFRQRLPAFHEFFGPENWIFLGATLAITKVLHEFGHGLSCKKFGGECHEIGVMVLVLTPCLYCNVSDSWLLPNKWHRAVIGAAGMYVEVVLASMATYLWWFSEPGLLNHICLSVMFICSVSTVLFNGNPLLRFDGYYIMSDIAEIPNLRQKATKILQKYASEWCLGIEQQDDPFLPQRNRWFFALYTIAAIGYRWVVVISIMLFLNKVLEPYGLKVIGQTVAFCGLVGMFVQPIWQLWKFFKVPGRIHQVKRNRLLATLAVIGAIIAAIVYVPLPYSVKSAVEVQAKDASSVYALVPGTLVEMKVKPGDQVTEGQVIAVMENDDLRMTVEELERQVEVYSQQLKLIRRIGS
;
A
#
# COMPACT_ATOMS: atom_id res chain seq x y z
N MET A 1 -42.67 -13.49 -37.19
CA MET A 1 -43.14 -14.88 -36.99
C MET A 1 -42.22 -15.79 -37.77
N VAL A 2 -41.68 -16.84 -37.15
CA VAL A 2 -40.79 -17.83 -37.80
C VAL A 2 -41.62 -18.62 -38.81
N THR A 3 -41.21 -18.64 -40.07
CA THR A 3 -41.95 -19.39 -41.11
C THR A 3 -41.63 -20.88 -41.03
N LEU A 4 -42.52 -21.76 -41.52
CA LEU A 4 -42.27 -23.21 -41.59
C LEU A 4 -40.97 -23.56 -42.34
N ALA A 5 -40.55 -22.73 -43.30
CA ALA A 5 -39.28 -22.85 -44.00
C ALA A 5 -38.06 -22.61 -43.09
N ASP A 6 -38.14 -21.67 -42.13
CA ASP A 6 -37.07 -21.39 -41.15
C ASP A 6 -36.90 -22.51 -40.11
N SER A 7 -37.91 -23.36 -39.94
CA SER A 7 -37.90 -24.48 -38.99
C SER A 7 -37.09 -25.68 -39.49
N LEU A 8 -36.94 -25.82 -40.82
CA LEU A 8 -36.21 -26.92 -41.50
C LEU A 8 -34.71 -26.63 -41.67
N VAL A 9 -34.29 -25.39 -41.46
CA VAL A 9 -32.89 -24.94 -41.56
C VAL A 9 -32.19 -25.21 -40.21
N SER A 10 -31.00 -25.81 -40.25
CA SER A 10 -30.17 -26.06 -39.05
C SER A 10 -30.07 -24.79 -38.21
N SER A 11 -30.13 -24.92 -36.88
CA SER A 11 -30.06 -23.78 -35.96
C SER A 11 -28.78 -22.94 -36.16
N SER A 12 -27.71 -23.54 -36.69
CA SER A 12 -26.44 -22.87 -37.02
C SER A 12 -26.51 -22.01 -38.28
N SER A 13 -27.37 -22.36 -39.24
CA SER A 13 -27.59 -21.64 -40.50
C SER A 13 -28.66 -20.55 -40.41
N ARG A 14 -29.30 -20.38 -39.25
CA ARG A 14 -30.24 -19.27 -39.02
C ARG A 14 -29.49 -17.94 -38.91
N ARG A 15 -30.12 -16.88 -39.43
CA ARG A 15 -29.59 -15.51 -39.33
C ARG A 15 -29.53 -15.08 -37.87
N LEU A 16 -28.41 -14.50 -37.49
CA LEU A 16 -28.22 -13.92 -36.17
C LEU A 16 -28.60 -12.44 -36.22
N PRO A 17 -29.69 -12.00 -35.54
CA PRO A 17 -30.08 -10.60 -35.49
C PRO A 17 -29.18 -9.80 -34.53
N LEU A 18 -27.88 -10.11 -34.49
CA LEU A 18 -26.87 -9.52 -33.62
C LEU A 18 -25.90 -8.72 -34.45
N ARG A 19 -25.74 -7.44 -34.12
CA ARG A 19 -24.82 -6.53 -34.77
C ARG A 19 -23.86 -5.89 -33.78
N MET A 20 -22.63 -5.62 -34.22
CA MET A 20 -21.68 -4.82 -33.45
C MET A 20 -22.24 -3.41 -33.18
N ARG A 21 -22.07 -2.92 -31.96
CA ARG A 21 -22.50 -1.56 -31.57
C ARG A 21 -21.66 -0.50 -32.31
N PRO A 22 -22.27 0.50 -32.97
CA PRO A 22 -21.54 1.45 -33.83
C PRO A 22 -20.77 2.55 -33.07
N ASP A 23 -21.11 2.80 -31.81
CA ASP A 23 -20.50 3.82 -30.94
C ASP A 23 -19.25 3.32 -30.19
N LEU A 24 -18.82 2.07 -30.40
CA LEU A 24 -17.62 1.53 -29.78
C LEU A 24 -16.37 2.26 -30.29
N ALA A 25 -15.55 2.77 -29.37
CA ALA A 25 -14.26 3.34 -29.72
C ALA A 25 -13.23 2.22 -29.82
N ILE A 26 -12.74 1.96 -31.03
CA ILE A 26 -11.86 0.83 -31.33
C ILE A 26 -10.47 1.36 -31.72
N ARG A 27 -9.41 0.82 -31.12
CA ARG A 27 -8.02 1.19 -31.40
C ARG A 27 -7.12 -0.03 -31.54
N TYR A 28 -6.37 -0.09 -32.65
CA TYR A 28 -5.34 -1.10 -32.86
C TYR A 28 -4.10 -0.83 -32.01
N HIS A 29 -3.57 -1.88 -31.39
CA HIS A 29 -2.41 -1.83 -30.52
C HIS A 29 -1.49 -3.03 -30.79
N ARG A 30 -0.19 -2.84 -30.57
CA ARG A 30 0.77 -3.96 -30.50
C ARG A 30 1.30 -4.08 -29.08
N TYR A 31 1.12 -5.26 -28.48
CA TYR A 31 1.65 -5.59 -27.16
C TYR A 31 2.64 -6.74 -27.32
N GLN A 32 3.88 -6.56 -26.88
CA GLN A 32 4.98 -7.51 -27.06
C GLN A 32 5.14 -8.00 -28.51
N GLY A 33 4.85 -7.12 -29.48
CA GLY A 33 4.90 -7.43 -30.91
C GLY A 33 3.67 -8.16 -31.47
N GLN A 34 2.71 -8.57 -30.64
CA GLN A 34 1.47 -9.19 -31.08
C GLN A 34 0.34 -8.16 -31.31
N PRO A 35 -0.49 -8.32 -32.36
CA PRO A 35 -1.61 -7.44 -32.65
C PRO A 35 -2.77 -7.65 -31.68
N TYR A 36 -3.34 -6.56 -31.17
CA TYR A 36 -4.55 -6.57 -30.35
C TYR A 36 -5.43 -5.36 -30.67
N TRP A 37 -6.74 -5.56 -30.59
CA TRP A 37 -7.74 -4.50 -30.69
C TRP A 37 -8.27 -4.18 -29.30
N VAL A 38 -8.14 -2.92 -28.89
CA VAL A 38 -8.69 -2.41 -27.64
C VAL A 38 -10.01 -1.69 -27.95
N ILE A 39 -11.08 -2.13 -27.31
CA ILE A 39 -12.43 -1.63 -27.52
C ILE A 39 -12.93 -0.98 -26.23
N LYS A 40 -13.28 0.31 -26.29
CA LYS A 40 -13.96 1.05 -25.24
C LYS A 40 -15.46 1.03 -25.48
N GLU A 41 -16.19 0.59 -24.47
CA GLU A 41 -17.64 0.69 -24.38
C GLU A 41 -17.99 2.01 -23.66
N PRO A 42 -18.48 3.04 -24.37
CA PRO A 42 -18.53 4.41 -23.86
C PRO A 42 -19.52 4.65 -22.70
N ILE A 43 -20.54 3.81 -22.53
CA ILE A 43 -21.59 4.05 -21.52
C ILE A 43 -21.18 3.46 -20.17
N GLY A 44 -20.69 2.22 -20.16
CA GLY A 44 -20.21 1.54 -18.97
C GLY A 44 -18.75 1.80 -18.65
N LEU A 45 -18.02 2.53 -19.50
CA LEU A 45 -16.57 2.80 -19.41
C LEU A 45 -15.77 1.52 -19.19
N LYS A 46 -16.13 0.47 -19.94
CA LYS A 46 -15.46 -0.83 -19.90
C LYS A 46 -14.53 -0.98 -21.09
N TYR A 47 -13.39 -1.61 -20.83
CA TYR A 47 -12.35 -1.82 -21.81
C TYR A 47 -12.17 -3.31 -22.04
N TYR A 48 -12.22 -3.71 -23.31
CA TYR A 48 -12.02 -5.07 -23.74
C TYR A 48 -10.83 -5.13 -24.67
N ARG A 49 -10.08 -6.23 -24.58
CA ARG A 49 -8.94 -6.50 -25.44
C ARG A 49 -9.22 -7.78 -26.20
N PHE A 50 -9.20 -7.67 -27.52
CA PHE A 50 -9.40 -8.79 -28.44
C PHE A 50 -8.15 -9.03 -29.26
N GLN A 51 -7.88 -10.28 -29.58
CA GLN A 51 -6.94 -10.64 -30.64
C GLN A 51 -7.50 -10.28 -32.01
N GLU A 52 -6.67 -10.38 -33.05
CA GLU A 52 -7.07 -10.08 -34.43
C GLU A 52 -8.24 -10.99 -34.86
N GLU A 53 -8.14 -12.26 -34.50
CA GLU A 53 -9.12 -13.32 -34.76
C GLU A 53 -10.47 -13.07 -34.06
N GLU A 54 -10.42 -12.63 -32.81
CA GLU A 54 -11.62 -12.34 -32.03
C GLU A 54 -12.31 -11.06 -32.53
N TYR A 55 -11.52 -10.06 -32.93
CA TYR A 55 -12.03 -8.83 -33.49
C TYR A 55 -12.65 -9.02 -34.87
N SER A 56 -12.09 -9.89 -35.72
CA SER A 56 -12.67 -10.20 -37.02
C SER A 56 -14.05 -10.84 -36.88
N ILE A 57 -14.23 -11.76 -35.93
CA ILE A 57 -15.55 -12.34 -35.60
C ILE A 57 -16.52 -11.23 -35.17
N LEU A 58 -16.10 -10.31 -34.30
CA LEU A 58 -16.94 -9.18 -33.87
C LEU A 58 -17.36 -8.31 -35.08
N ARG A 59 -16.44 -8.07 -36.03
CA ARG A 59 -16.69 -7.29 -37.25
C ARG A 59 -17.61 -8.02 -38.24
N MET A 60 -17.59 -9.36 -38.27
CA MET A 60 -18.48 -10.16 -39.11
C MET A 60 -19.95 -10.14 -38.62
N LEU A 61 -20.21 -9.71 -37.39
CA LEU A 61 -21.56 -9.58 -36.84
C LEU A 61 -22.24 -8.30 -37.35
N ASP A 62 -22.90 -8.44 -38.50
CA ASP A 62 -23.64 -7.38 -39.20
C ASP A 62 -25.17 -7.43 -38.98
N GLY A 63 -25.66 -8.43 -38.25
CA GLY A 63 -27.09 -8.67 -38.02
C GLY A 63 -27.78 -9.58 -39.04
N ASN A 64 -27.06 -10.04 -40.07
CA ASN A 64 -27.60 -10.91 -41.12
C ASN A 64 -26.85 -12.24 -41.27
N CYS A 65 -25.61 -12.32 -40.81
CA CYS A 65 -24.79 -13.54 -40.90
C CYS A 65 -25.31 -14.69 -40.01
N SER A 66 -25.07 -15.93 -40.43
CA SER A 66 -25.31 -17.15 -39.64
C SER A 66 -24.02 -17.67 -38.96
N PHE A 67 -24.14 -18.58 -37.98
CA PHE A 67 -22.97 -19.17 -37.32
C PHE A 67 -22.08 -19.95 -38.31
N ASP A 68 -22.69 -20.67 -39.25
CA ASP A 68 -21.96 -21.45 -40.25
C ASP A 68 -21.20 -20.53 -41.23
N GLU A 69 -21.80 -19.41 -41.64
CA GLU A 69 -21.12 -18.43 -42.49
C GLU A 69 -19.95 -17.75 -41.78
N ILE A 70 -20.13 -17.37 -40.50
CA ILE A 70 -19.05 -16.79 -39.68
C ILE A 70 -17.90 -17.79 -39.55
N LYS A 71 -18.21 -19.05 -39.24
CA LYS A 71 -17.21 -20.12 -39.15
C LYS A 71 -16.46 -20.31 -40.46
N GLN A 72 -17.18 -20.42 -41.59
CA GLN A 72 -16.55 -20.61 -42.90
C GLN A 72 -15.69 -19.41 -43.31
N ARG A 73 -16.15 -18.16 -43.04
CA ARG A 73 -15.36 -16.95 -43.31
C ARG A 73 -14.10 -16.91 -42.45
N PHE A 74 -14.23 -17.19 -41.16
CA PHE A 74 -13.10 -17.25 -40.24
C PHE A 74 -12.06 -18.28 -40.66
N GLU A 75 -12.48 -19.52 -40.98
CA GLU A 75 -11.57 -20.60 -41.40
C GLU A 75 -10.88 -20.30 -42.75
N ARG A 76 -11.52 -19.52 -43.64
CA ARG A 76 -10.89 -19.05 -44.89
C ARG A 76 -9.85 -17.95 -44.64
N GLU A 77 -10.12 -17.02 -43.74
CA GLU A 77 -9.25 -15.86 -43.47
C GLU A 77 -8.04 -16.24 -42.61
N TYR A 78 -8.20 -17.17 -41.66
CA TYR A 78 -7.17 -17.54 -40.67
C TYR A 78 -6.69 -18.99 -40.77
N ALA A 79 -6.69 -19.59 -41.97
CA ALA A 79 -6.19 -20.95 -42.19
C ALA A 79 -4.73 -21.10 -41.69
N PRO A 80 -4.37 -22.18 -40.94
CA PRO A 80 -5.11 -23.42 -40.70
C PRO A 80 -5.94 -23.45 -39.39
N GLN A 81 -6.17 -22.31 -38.73
CA GLN A 81 -6.95 -22.27 -37.49
C GLN A 81 -8.41 -22.67 -37.75
N LYS A 82 -9.00 -23.45 -36.83
CA LYS A 82 -10.40 -23.89 -36.90
C LYS A 82 -11.14 -23.50 -35.63
N ILE A 83 -12.40 -23.11 -35.75
CA ILE A 83 -13.25 -22.73 -34.63
C ILE A 83 -14.43 -23.71 -34.53
N SER A 84 -14.70 -24.21 -33.32
CA SER A 84 -15.90 -25.01 -33.08
C SER A 84 -17.13 -24.11 -32.95
N LEU A 85 -18.32 -24.64 -33.32
CA LEU A 85 -19.57 -23.90 -33.14
C LEU A 85 -19.85 -23.59 -31.67
N GLY A 86 -19.42 -24.46 -30.74
CA GLY A 86 -19.56 -24.23 -29.30
C GLY A 86 -18.73 -23.05 -28.82
N ASP A 87 -17.49 -22.92 -29.29
CA ASP A 87 -16.61 -21.79 -28.95
C ASP A 87 -17.18 -20.48 -29.50
N LEU A 88 -17.69 -20.50 -30.73
CA LEU A 88 -18.31 -19.35 -31.36
C LEU A 88 -19.57 -18.90 -30.60
N GLN A 89 -20.43 -19.83 -30.20
CA GLN A 89 -21.60 -19.54 -29.36
C GLN A 89 -21.20 -18.97 -28.00
N HIS A 90 -20.17 -19.53 -27.36
CA HIS A 90 -19.66 -19.03 -26.09
C HIS A 90 -19.13 -17.60 -26.22
N PHE A 91 -18.35 -17.34 -27.27
CA PHE A 91 -17.75 -16.04 -27.55
C PHE A 91 -18.81 -14.98 -27.85
N ILE A 92 -19.77 -15.26 -28.74
CA ILE A 92 -20.89 -14.35 -29.03
C ILE A 92 -21.75 -14.12 -27.79
N GLY A 93 -21.98 -15.16 -26.97
CA GLY A 93 -22.64 -15.03 -25.69
C GLY A 93 -21.88 -14.10 -24.71
N MET A 94 -20.55 -14.14 -24.72
CA MET A 94 -19.70 -13.22 -23.96
C MET A 94 -19.80 -11.79 -24.49
N LEU A 95 -19.75 -11.58 -25.81
CA LEU A 95 -19.90 -10.26 -26.45
C LEU A 95 -21.28 -9.61 -26.17
N HIS A 96 -22.33 -10.42 -26.16
CA HIS A 96 -23.67 -9.95 -25.82
C HIS A 96 -23.79 -9.61 -24.32
N ARG A 97 -23.19 -10.41 -23.42
CA ARG A 97 -23.15 -10.12 -21.98
C ARG A 97 -22.30 -8.91 -21.63
N SER A 98 -21.26 -8.62 -22.42
CA SER A 98 -20.37 -7.47 -22.23
C SER A 98 -20.94 -6.15 -22.77
N GLY A 99 -22.08 -6.21 -23.49
CA GLY A 99 -22.77 -5.02 -24.01
C GLY A 99 -22.18 -4.47 -25.31
N LEU A 100 -21.39 -5.28 -26.02
CA LEU A 100 -20.73 -4.93 -27.28
C LEU A 100 -21.61 -5.18 -28.52
N LEU A 101 -22.70 -5.93 -28.36
CA LEU A 101 -23.64 -6.26 -29.42
C LEU A 101 -25.01 -5.63 -29.16
N ILE A 102 -25.66 -5.17 -30.23
CA ILE A 102 -27.09 -4.83 -30.25
C ILE A 102 -27.84 -5.95 -30.95
N THR A 103 -29.06 -6.22 -30.48
CA THR A 103 -30.01 -7.08 -31.19
C THR A 103 -31.18 -6.25 -31.65
N ASP A 104 -31.69 -6.48 -32.86
CA ASP A 104 -32.90 -5.81 -33.36
C ASP A 104 -34.21 -6.55 -32.96
N ALA A 105 -34.12 -7.48 -32.01
CA ALA A 105 -35.25 -8.27 -31.51
C ALA A 105 -36.10 -7.50 -30.48
N GLU A 106 -37.42 -7.49 -30.67
CA GLU A 106 -38.38 -6.85 -29.77
C GLU A 106 -38.37 -7.46 -28.35
N GLY A 107 -38.58 -6.63 -27.32
CA GLY A 107 -38.70 -7.07 -25.91
C GLY A 107 -37.41 -7.11 -25.09
N GLN A 108 -36.23 -6.82 -25.67
CA GLN A 108 -34.96 -6.85 -24.93
C GLN A 108 -34.81 -5.76 -23.85
N GLY A 109 -35.51 -4.62 -23.98
CA GLY A 109 -35.43 -3.54 -22.98
C GLY A 109 -35.79 -4.03 -21.57
N GLN A 110 -36.74 -4.96 -21.45
CA GLN A 110 -37.08 -5.56 -20.16
C GLN A 110 -35.99 -6.49 -19.64
N GLN A 111 -35.36 -7.30 -20.50
CA GLN A 111 -34.23 -8.16 -20.10
C GLN A 111 -33.00 -7.33 -19.70
N LEU A 112 -32.71 -6.24 -20.41
CA LEU A 112 -31.60 -5.33 -20.08
C LEU A 112 -31.85 -4.61 -18.75
N ARG A 113 -33.09 -4.13 -18.49
CA ARG A 113 -33.46 -3.55 -17.18
C ARG A 113 -33.34 -4.58 -16.06
N LYS A 114 -33.89 -5.78 -16.23
CA LYS A 114 -33.76 -6.87 -15.24
C LYS A 114 -32.30 -7.18 -14.92
N ARG A 115 -31.42 -7.27 -15.94
CA ARG A 115 -29.98 -7.45 -15.76
C ARG A 115 -29.33 -6.29 -15.02
N ARG A 116 -29.70 -5.05 -15.34
CA ARG A 116 -29.22 -3.86 -14.62
C ARG A 116 -29.60 -3.94 -13.15
N ASP A 117 -30.85 -4.24 -12.85
CA ASP A 117 -31.36 -4.30 -11.48
C ASP A 117 -30.71 -5.44 -10.68
N GLU A 118 -30.49 -6.61 -11.30
CA GLU A 118 -29.71 -7.71 -10.72
C GLU A 118 -28.24 -7.34 -10.50
N ALA A 119 -27.63 -6.56 -11.41
CA ALA A 119 -26.25 -6.10 -11.27
C ALA A 119 -26.13 -5.08 -10.12
N VAL A 120 -27.06 -4.13 -10.02
CA VAL A 120 -27.15 -3.16 -8.93
C VAL A 120 -27.37 -3.86 -7.59
N ARG A 121 -28.29 -4.84 -7.53
CA ARG A 121 -28.53 -5.63 -6.31
C ARG A 121 -27.29 -6.44 -5.91
N ARG A 122 -26.58 -7.03 -6.87
CA ARG A 122 -25.30 -7.72 -6.60
C ARG A 122 -24.22 -6.75 -6.12
N GLU A 123 -24.16 -5.54 -6.68
CA GLU A 123 -23.24 -4.48 -6.23
C GLU A 123 -23.56 -4.03 -4.81
N LEU A 124 -24.84 -3.90 -4.45
CA LEU A 124 -25.27 -3.58 -3.09
C LEU A 124 -24.96 -4.70 -2.10
N LEU A 125 -25.27 -5.96 -2.47
CA LEU A 125 -24.94 -7.12 -1.65
C LEU A 125 -23.42 -7.30 -1.47
N SER A 126 -22.62 -6.99 -2.49
CA SER A 126 -21.16 -7.06 -2.38
C SER A 126 -20.57 -5.91 -1.56
N LYS A 127 -21.19 -4.74 -1.56
CA LYS A 127 -20.85 -3.63 -0.64
C LYS A 127 -21.11 -4.02 0.82
N LEU A 128 -22.19 -4.76 1.10
CA LEU A 128 -22.51 -5.25 2.45
C LEU A 128 -21.59 -6.41 2.88
N SER A 129 -21.21 -7.32 1.99
CA SER A 129 -20.34 -8.45 2.34
C SER A 129 -18.86 -8.06 2.46
N ASN A 130 -18.43 -6.96 1.84
CA ASN A 130 -17.08 -6.42 1.94
C ASN A 130 -17.05 -5.09 2.73
N VAL A 131 -17.48 -5.13 4.00
CA VAL A 131 -17.43 -3.96 4.91
C VAL A 131 -16.02 -3.33 4.98
N LEU A 132 -14.97 -4.13 4.77
CA LEU A 132 -13.57 -3.70 4.77
C LEU A 132 -13.08 -3.09 3.44
N ALA A 133 -13.90 -3.08 2.39
CA ALA A 133 -13.58 -2.57 1.05
C ALA A 133 -14.82 -1.96 0.36
N MET A 134 -15.37 -0.91 0.96
CA MET A 134 -16.52 -0.18 0.39
C MET A 134 -16.03 0.84 -0.64
N ARG A 135 -16.60 0.81 -1.85
CA ARG A 135 -16.32 1.78 -2.91
C ARG A 135 -17.51 2.73 -3.09
N PHE A 136 -17.25 4.02 -2.92
CA PHE A 136 -18.20 5.10 -3.18
C PHE A 136 -17.81 5.76 -4.50
N LYS A 137 -18.66 5.57 -5.52
CA LYS A 137 -18.54 6.28 -6.81
C LYS A 137 -18.75 7.76 -6.51
N GLY A 138 -17.75 8.59 -6.77
CA GLY A 138 -17.82 10.02 -6.47
C GLY A 138 -18.26 10.84 -7.67
N ILE A 139 -17.64 12.02 -7.81
CA ILE A 139 -18.04 13.07 -8.75
C ILE A 139 -17.32 12.86 -10.09
N ASP A 140 -17.97 13.25 -11.19
CA ASP A 140 -17.32 13.37 -12.50
C ASP A 140 -16.43 14.63 -12.53
N PRO A 141 -15.09 14.48 -12.54
CA PRO A 141 -14.17 15.61 -12.48
C PRO A 141 -13.86 16.18 -13.87
N ASP A 142 -14.42 15.65 -14.96
CA ASP A 142 -13.95 15.91 -16.32
C ASP A 142 -13.94 17.40 -16.66
N LYS A 143 -14.99 18.14 -16.25
CA LYS A 143 -15.09 19.60 -16.46
C LYS A 143 -13.99 20.37 -15.73
N LEU A 144 -13.73 20.03 -14.47
CA LEU A 144 -12.68 20.67 -13.67
C LEU A 144 -11.29 20.35 -14.23
N LEU A 145 -11.06 19.10 -14.62
CA LEU A 145 -9.82 18.68 -15.26
C LEU A 145 -9.60 19.39 -16.59
N ASN A 146 -10.63 19.54 -17.43
CA ASN A 146 -10.54 20.29 -18.69
C ASN A 146 -10.21 21.77 -18.46
N TRP A 147 -10.74 22.37 -17.40
CA TRP A 147 -10.43 23.75 -17.02
C TRP A 147 -8.99 23.90 -16.50
N LEU A 148 -8.49 22.93 -15.71
CA LEU A 148 -7.12 22.93 -15.17
C LEU A 148 -6.05 22.48 -16.17
N ALA A 149 -6.41 21.68 -17.17
CA ALA A 149 -5.50 21.12 -18.16
C ALA A 149 -4.59 22.18 -18.84
N PRO A 150 -5.11 23.30 -19.40
CA PRO A 150 -4.24 24.29 -20.05
C PRO A 150 -3.20 24.89 -19.11
N PHE A 151 -3.54 25.11 -17.83
CA PHE A 151 -2.63 25.69 -16.83
C PHE A 151 -1.60 24.70 -16.30
N THR A 152 -1.87 23.40 -16.38
CA THR A 152 -1.03 22.34 -15.80
C THR A 152 -0.28 21.53 -16.86
N ASN A 153 -0.58 21.72 -18.15
CA ASN A 153 0.08 21.00 -19.24
C ASN A 153 1.61 21.13 -19.23
N TRP A 154 2.15 22.28 -18.83
CA TRP A 154 3.59 22.50 -18.72
C TRP A 154 4.25 21.58 -17.68
N PHE A 155 3.54 21.26 -16.59
CA PHE A 155 4.03 20.49 -15.45
C PHE A 155 4.38 19.04 -15.81
N PHE A 156 3.68 18.47 -16.79
CA PHE A 156 3.91 17.11 -17.27
C PHE A 156 4.79 17.06 -18.53
N THR A 157 5.55 18.11 -18.83
CA THR A 157 6.52 18.10 -19.95
C THR A 157 7.80 17.38 -19.54
N LYS A 158 8.57 16.88 -20.52
CA LYS A 158 9.85 16.21 -20.25
C LYS A 158 10.81 17.10 -19.45
N TRP A 159 10.89 18.39 -19.81
CA TRP A 159 11.75 19.37 -19.14
C TRP A 159 11.31 19.67 -17.71
N ALA A 160 10.00 19.84 -17.47
CA ALA A 160 9.47 19.99 -16.12
C ALA A 160 9.76 18.75 -15.27
N GLY A 161 9.57 17.55 -15.82
CA GLY A 161 9.90 16.29 -15.13
C GLY A 161 11.38 16.19 -14.74
N ILE A 162 12.30 16.60 -15.62
CA ILE A 162 13.74 16.65 -15.31
C ILE A 162 14.03 17.67 -14.21
N PHE A 163 13.48 18.89 -14.32
CA PHE A 163 13.67 19.94 -13.32
C PHE A 163 13.21 19.48 -11.93
N TRP A 164 11.98 18.96 -11.82
CA TRP A 164 11.43 18.48 -10.57
C TRP A 164 12.13 17.22 -10.05
N GLY A 165 12.61 16.35 -10.94
CA GLY A 165 13.44 15.21 -10.57
C GLY A 165 14.78 15.64 -9.97
N LEU A 166 15.45 16.63 -10.56
CA LEU A 166 16.68 17.21 -10.01
C LEU A 166 16.43 17.94 -8.69
N PHE A 167 15.31 18.67 -8.58
CA PHE A 167 14.89 19.35 -7.35
C PHE A 167 14.60 18.37 -6.21
N GLY A 168 13.93 17.25 -6.50
CA GLY A 168 13.71 16.19 -5.51
C GLY A 168 15.01 15.48 -5.12
N LEU A 169 15.91 15.26 -6.09
CA LEU A 169 17.24 14.72 -5.80
C LEU A 169 18.05 15.67 -4.91
N SER A 170 18.00 16.98 -5.14
CA SER A 170 18.70 17.96 -4.30
C SER A 170 18.12 18.06 -2.89
N ALA A 171 16.79 17.96 -2.74
CA ALA A 171 16.14 17.88 -1.43
C ALA A 171 16.56 16.60 -0.67
N LEU A 172 16.62 15.47 -1.36
CA LEU A 172 17.06 14.19 -0.78
C LEU A 172 18.54 14.24 -0.38
N LEU A 173 19.40 14.85 -1.21
CA LEU A 173 20.80 15.07 -0.88
C LEU A 173 20.99 16.00 0.32
N LEU A 174 20.17 17.05 0.46
CA LEU A 174 20.20 17.94 1.63
C LEU A 174 19.94 17.15 2.92
N VAL A 175 18.87 16.35 2.95
CA VAL A 175 18.55 15.50 4.10
C VAL A 175 19.63 14.44 4.34
N GLY A 176 20.16 13.81 3.29
CA GLY A 176 21.19 12.78 3.41
C GLY A 176 22.53 13.31 3.91
N VAL A 177 23.00 14.46 3.41
CA VAL A 177 24.27 15.08 3.81
C VAL A 177 24.19 15.66 5.22
N LYS A 178 23.02 16.20 5.61
CA LYS A 178 22.80 16.80 6.93
C LYS A 178 21.91 15.92 7.82
N PHE A 179 22.06 14.61 7.72
CA PHE A 179 21.17 13.64 8.37
C PHE A 179 21.13 13.77 9.89
N GLU A 180 22.26 14.06 10.55
CA GLU A 180 22.27 14.24 12.01
C GLU A 180 21.49 15.47 12.45
N VAL A 181 21.62 16.59 11.74
CA VAL A 181 20.85 17.81 12.01
C VAL A 181 19.37 17.58 11.75
N PHE A 182 19.05 16.87 10.66
CA PHE A 182 17.68 16.46 10.35
C PHE A 182 17.08 15.65 11.50
N ARG A 183 17.79 14.61 11.96
CA ARG A 183 17.37 13.74 13.06
C ARG A 183 17.15 14.47 14.37
N GLN A 184 18.01 15.44 14.70
CA GLN A 184 17.89 16.25 15.93
C GLN A 184 16.69 17.21 15.89
N ARG A 185 16.30 17.69 14.70
CA ARG A 185 15.16 18.58 14.50
C ARG A 185 13.81 17.85 14.41
N LEU A 186 13.80 16.52 14.30
CA LEU A 186 12.57 15.76 14.25
C LEU A 186 11.93 15.67 15.65
N PRO A 187 10.61 15.92 15.76
CA PRO A 187 9.89 15.71 17.01
C PRO A 187 9.85 14.23 17.40
N ALA A 188 9.61 13.95 18.67
CA ALA A 188 9.45 12.57 19.12
C ALA A 188 8.20 11.93 18.47
N PHE A 189 8.21 10.60 18.30
CA PHE A 189 7.11 9.89 17.65
C PHE A 189 5.73 10.18 18.29
N HIS A 190 5.68 10.25 19.61
CA HIS A 190 4.44 10.50 20.35
C HIS A 190 3.96 11.95 20.25
N GLU A 191 4.87 12.92 20.08
CA GLU A 191 4.52 14.33 19.86
C GLU A 191 3.95 14.50 18.44
N PHE A 192 4.59 13.89 17.44
CA PHE A 192 4.13 13.97 16.06
C PHE A 192 2.74 13.34 15.86
N PHE A 193 2.48 12.18 16.47
CA PHE A 193 1.17 11.51 16.44
C PHE A 193 0.26 11.89 17.62
N GLY A 194 0.51 13.02 18.27
CA GLY A 194 -0.30 13.55 19.35
C GLY A 194 -1.72 13.95 18.90
N PRO A 195 -2.72 13.96 19.79
CA PRO A 195 -4.12 14.19 19.42
C PRO A 195 -4.38 15.55 18.78
N GLU A 196 -3.65 16.59 19.20
CA GLU A 196 -3.71 17.94 18.63
C GLU A 196 -3.28 17.99 17.15
N ASN A 197 -2.41 17.06 16.74
CA ASN A 197 -1.87 17.01 15.38
C ASN A 197 -2.70 16.12 14.44
N TRP A 198 -3.66 15.34 14.95
CA TRP A 198 -4.45 14.42 14.13
C TRP A 198 -5.31 15.13 13.07
N ILE A 199 -5.88 16.29 13.43
CA ILE A 199 -6.67 17.08 12.49
C ILE A 199 -5.77 17.58 11.35
N PHE A 200 -4.58 18.10 11.67
CA PHE A 200 -3.62 18.58 10.68
C PHE A 200 -3.06 17.44 9.82
N LEU A 201 -2.70 16.30 10.42
CA LEU A 201 -2.24 15.11 9.70
C LEU A 201 -3.33 14.55 8.78
N GLY A 202 -4.56 14.43 9.29
CA GLY A 202 -5.71 13.96 8.51
C GLY A 202 -6.05 14.89 7.35
N ALA A 203 -6.06 16.20 7.57
CA ALA A 203 -6.27 17.21 6.53
C ALA A 203 -5.14 17.17 5.49
N THR A 204 -3.88 17.10 5.93
CA THR A 204 -2.72 17.00 5.05
C THR A 204 -2.78 15.73 4.20
N LEU A 205 -3.12 14.59 4.80
CA LEU A 205 -3.31 13.32 4.10
C LEU A 205 -4.43 13.43 3.06
N ALA A 206 -5.58 13.99 3.42
CA ALA A 206 -6.69 14.17 2.49
C ALA A 206 -6.29 15.06 1.30
N ILE A 207 -5.68 16.23 1.56
CA ILE A 207 -5.30 17.20 0.51
C ILE A 207 -4.22 16.62 -0.41
N THR A 208 -3.15 16.04 0.14
CA THR A 208 -2.07 15.43 -0.66
C THR A 208 -2.59 14.29 -1.52
N LYS A 209 -3.53 13.49 -1.02
CA LYS A 209 -4.18 12.42 -1.80
C LYS A 209 -5.12 12.94 -2.87
N VAL A 210 -5.83 14.03 -2.63
CA VAL A 210 -6.60 14.70 -3.70
C VAL A 210 -5.65 15.15 -4.81
N LEU A 211 -4.54 15.81 -4.47
CA LEU A 211 -3.53 16.26 -5.44
C LEU A 211 -2.88 15.10 -6.20
N HIS A 212 -2.62 13.98 -5.53
CA HIS A 212 -2.14 12.73 -6.14
C HIS A 212 -3.09 12.25 -7.24
N GLU A 213 -4.39 12.14 -6.94
CA GLU A 213 -5.40 11.70 -7.93
C GLU A 213 -5.59 12.70 -9.06
N PHE A 214 -5.50 14.01 -8.77
CA PHE A 214 -5.46 15.04 -9.80
C PHE A 214 -4.25 14.88 -10.72
N GLY A 215 -3.10 14.45 -10.20
CA GLY A 215 -1.92 14.08 -11.00
C GLY A 215 -2.26 13.02 -12.06
N HIS A 216 -2.92 11.93 -11.67
CA HIS A 216 -3.38 10.90 -12.60
C HIS A 216 -4.38 11.45 -13.63
N GLY A 217 -5.40 12.20 -13.19
CA GLY A 217 -6.42 12.75 -14.08
C GLY A 217 -5.87 13.75 -15.11
N LEU A 218 -5.04 14.70 -14.67
CA LEU A 218 -4.47 15.75 -15.54
C LEU A 218 -3.46 15.17 -16.54
N SER A 219 -2.63 14.22 -16.11
CA SER A 219 -1.72 13.54 -17.03
C SER A 219 -2.48 12.70 -18.07
N CYS A 220 -3.57 12.03 -17.68
CA CYS A 220 -4.44 11.30 -18.61
C CYS A 220 -5.01 12.23 -19.69
N LYS A 221 -5.54 13.39 -19.28
CA LYS A 221 -6.06 14.43 -20.18
C LYS A 221 -5.02 14.96 -21.15
N LYS A 222 -3.80 15.23 -20.67
CA LYS A 222 -2.71 15.71 -21.52
C LYS A 222 -2.39 14.76 -22.67
N PHE A 223 -2.46 13.44 -22.44
CA PHE A 223 -2.20 12.44 -23.47
C PHE A 223 -3.43 12.08 -24.31
N GLY A 224 -4.57 12.75 -24.09
CA GLY A 224 -5.79 12.58 -24.87
C GLY A 224 -6.80 11.56 -24.31
N GLY A 225 -6.64 11.13 -23.05
CA GLY A 225 -7.62 10.29 -22.36
C GLY A 225 -8.60 11.09 -21.50
N GLU A 226 -9.67 10.44 -21.04
CA GLU A 226 -10.71 11.03 -20.18
C GLU A 226 -10.68 10.42 -18.76
N CYS A 227 -11.07 11.20 -17.72
CA CYS A 227 -11.33 10.69 -16.36
C CYS A 227 -12.73 11.18 -15.95
N HIS A 228 -13.69 10.27 -15.95
CA HIS A 228 -15.12 10.55 -15.67
C HIS A 228 -15.53 10.15 -14.24
N GLU A 229 -14.61 9.66 -13.42
CA GLU A 229 -14.92 9.19 -12.07
C GLU A 229 -13.74 9.42 -11.12
N ILE A 230 -13.93 10.28 -10.13
CA ILE A 230 -13.11 10.33 -8.91
C ILE A 230 -13.99 9.91 -7.74
N GLY A 231 -13.51 9.01 -6.89
CA GLY A 231 -14.26 8.51 -5.74
C GLY A 231 -13.41 8.24 -4.51
N VAL A 232 -14.08 7.77 -3.46
CA VAL A 232 -13.46 7.34 -2.21
C VAL A 232 -13.72 5.85 -2.03
N MET A 233 -12.68 5.09 -1.73
CA MET A 233 -12.79 3.72 -1.24
C MET A 233 -12.33 3.66 0.22
N VAL A 234 -13.00 2.90 1.06
CA VAL A 234 -12.55 2.66 2.45
C VAL A 234 -11.92 1.28 2.49
N LEU A 235 -10.60 1.24 2.71
CA LEU A 235 -9.82 0.00 2.81
C LEU A 235 -9.31 -0.14 4.24
N VAL A 236 -9.78 -1.16 4.96
CA VAL A 236 -9.40 -1.41 6.37
C VAL A 236 -9.58 -0.15 7.24
N LEU A 237 -10.77 0.48 7.13
CA LEU A 237 -11.15 1.72 7.83
C LEU A 237 -10.39 2.99 7.40
N THR A 238 -9.41 2.90 6.50
CA THR A 238 -8.70 4.07 5.97
C THR A 238 -9.34 4.53 4.65
N PRO A 239 -9.76 5.80 4.52
CA PRO A 239 -10.24 6.33 3.25
C PRO A 239 -9.06 6.48 2.26
N CYS A 240 -9.26 5.98 1.05
CA CYS A 240 -8.34 6.12 -0.07
C CYS A 240 -9.12 6.72 -1.24
N LEU A 241 -8.55 7.75 -1.87
CA LEU A 241 -9.13 8.34 -3.08
C LEU A 241 -8.72 7.50 -4.30
N TYR A 242 -9.48 7.63 -5.39
CA TYR A 242 -9.09 7.07 -6.70
C TYR A 242 -9.65 7.94 -7.84
N CYS A 243 -8.87 8.15 -8.92
CA CYS A 243 -9.34 8.60 -10.24
C CYS A 243 -9.33 7.42 -11.21
N ASN A 244 -10.43 7.28 -11.95
CA ASN A 244 -10.56 6.29 -12.99
C ASN A 244 -9.82 6.75 -14.26
N VAL A 245 -8.54 6.38 -14.37
CA VAL A 245 -7.71 6.59 -15.57
C VAL A 245 -7.68 5.39 -16.51
N SER A 246 -8.73 4.56 -16.52
CA SER A 246 -8.80 3.37 -17.38
C SER A 246 -8.71 3.71 -18.87
N ASP A 247 -9.04 4.95 -19.25
CA ASP A 247 -8.93 5.44 -20.63
C ASP A 247 -7.50 5.46 -21.16
N SER A 248 -6.50 5.47 -20.26
CA SER A 248 -5.09 5.29 -20.60
C SER A 248 -4.83 4.01 -21.40
N TRP A 249 -5.68 2.98 -21.27
CA TRP A 249 -5.52 1.70 -21.99
C TRP A 249 -5.75 1.83 -23.51
N LEU A 250 -6.38 2.93 -23.97
CA LEU A 250 -6.52 3.26 -25.39
C LEU A 250 -5.28 3.94 -25.98
N LEU A 251 -4.30 4.33 -25.14
CA LEU A 251 -3.10 5.01 -25.60
C LEU A 251 -2.11 3.98 -26.18
N PRO A 252 -1.63 4.18 -27.43
CA PRO A 252 -0.73 3.23 -28.07
C PRO A 252 0.65 3.19 -27.43
N ASN A 253 1.14 4.35 -26.94
CA ASN A 253 2.46 4.45 -26.35
C ASN A 253 2.45 3.99 -24.88
N LYS A 254 3.15 2.89 -24.59
CA LYS A 254 3.33 2.35 -23.24
C LYS A 254 3.97 3.33 -22.26
N TRP A 255 4.85 4.20 -22.74
CA TRP A 255 5.50 5.20 -21.89
C TRP A 255 4.52 6.29 -21.46
N HIS A 256 3.53 6.64 -22.28
CA HIS A 256 2.48 7.57 -21.86
C HIS A 256 1.60 6.93 -20.77
N ARG A 257 1.24 5.65 -20.92
CA ARG A 257 0.49 4.91 -19.88
C ARG A 257 1.29 4.84 -18.57
N ALA A 258 2.58 4.53 -18.65
CA ALA A 258 3.47 4.51 -17.49
C ALA A 258 3.59 5.89 -16.82
N VAL A 259 3.66 6.99 -17.60
CA VAL A 259 3.67 8.35 -17.04
C VAL A 259 2.36 8.68 -16.33
N ILE A 260 1.21 8.28 -16.88
CA ILE A 260 -0.10 8.46 -16.21
C ILE A 260 -0.12 7.69 -14.89
N GLY A 261 0.36 6.45 -14.88
CA GLY A 261 0.52 5.67 -13.65
C GLY A 261 1.52 6.28 -12.67
N ALA A 262 2.57 6.97 -13.13
CA ALA A 262 3.55 7.62 -12.27
C ALA A 262 3.14 9.02 -11.79
N ALA A 263 2.09 9.62 -12.37
CA ALA A 263 1.79 11.03 -12.19
C ALA A 263 1.40 11.40 -10.75
N GLY A 264 0.68 10.54 -10.04
CA GLY A 264 0.37 10.76 -8.63
C GLY A 264 1.62 10.80 -7.76
N MET A 265 2.50 9.81 -7.90
CA MET A 265 3.80 9.77 -7.21
C MET A 265 4.69 10.95 -7.57
N TYR A 266 4.67 11.38 -8.84
CA TYR A 266 5.40 12.56 -9.27
C TYR A 266 4.91 13.82 -8.54
N VAL A 267 3.60 14.00 -8.37
CA VAL A 267 3.03 15.09 -7.57
C VAL A 267 3.44 14.97 -6.10
N GLU A 268 3.34 13.78 -5.50
CA GLU A 268 3.74 13.55 -4.11
C GLU A 268 5.24 13.87 -3.89
N VAL A 269 6.14 13.48 -4.81
CA VAL A 269 7.57 13.79 -4.74
C VAL A 269 7.82 15.30 -4.86
N VAL A 270 7.12 16.00 -5.75
CA VAL A 270 7.23 17.46 -5.88
C VAL A 270 6.81 18.15 -4.58
N LEU A 271 5.67 17.75 -4.02
CA LEU A 271 5.17 18.28 -2.75
C LEU A 271 6.13 17.98 -1.59
N ALA A 272 6.63 16.75 -1.50
CA ALA A 272 7.60 16.37 -0.49
C ALA A 272 8.89 17.19 -0.60
N SER A 273 9.39 17.41 -1.82
CA SER A 273 10.62 18.16 -2.07
C SER A 273 10.47 19.63 -1.69
N MET A 274 9.35 20.26 -2.06
CA MET A 274 9.04 21.64 -1.67
C MET A 274 8.90 21.74 -0.15
N ALA A 275 8.20 20.80 0.46
CA ALA A 275 8.00 20.74 1.90
C ALA A 275 9.33 20.54 2.66
N THR A 276 10.25 19.73 2.15
CA THR A 276 11.60 19.56 2.72
C THR A 276 12.34 20.88 2.80
N TYR A 277 12.36 21.66 1.71
CA TYR A 277 13.04 22.96 1.70
C TYR A 277 12.37 23.99 2.61
N LEU A 278 11.04 24.09 2.54
CA LEU A 278 10.29 25.00 3.42
C LEU A 278 10.46 24.63 4.89
N TRP A 279 10.44 23.34 5.21
CA TRP A 279 10.71 22.85 6.56
C TRP A 279 12.14 23.16 7.01
N TRP A 280 13.12 22.98 6.13
CA TRP A 280 14.53 23.18 6.45
C TRP A 280 14.86 24.63 6.82
N PHE A 281 14.25 25.59 6.12
CA PHE A 281 14.49 27.02 6.27
C PHE A 281 13.45 27.75 7.12
N SER A 282 12.44 27.06 7.66
CA SER A 282 11.45 27.65 8.56
C SER A 282 11.82 27.46 10.02
N GLU A 283 11.36 28.40 10.85
CA GLU A 283 11.41 28.31 12.31
C GLU A 283 10.32 27.38 12.85
N PRO A 284 10.49 26.80 14.07
CA PRO A 284 9.46 25.98 14.71
C PRO A 284 8.13 26.73 14.83
N GLY A 285 7.07 26.20 14.23
CA GLY A 285 5.75 26.80 14.18
C GLY A 285 4.80 26.02 13.28
N LEU A 286 3.60 26.57 13.02
CA LEU A 286 2.56 25.89 12.24
C LEU A 286 3.03 25.51 10.82
N LEU A 287 3.71 26.44 10.13
CA LEU A 287 4.23 26.19 8.78
C LEU A 287 5.22 25.02 8.79
N ASN A 288 6.16 25.02 9.74
CA ASN A 288 7.13 23.96 9.90
C ASN A 288 6.44 22.61 10.14
N HIS A 289 5.46 22.56 11.04
CA HIS A 289 4.71 21.34 11.33
C HIS A 289 3.94 20.79 10.10
N ILE A 290 3.28 21.66 9.33
CA ILE A 290 2.58 21.27 8.10
C ILE A 290 3.57 20.77 7.05
N CYS A 291 4.70 21.44 6.84
CA CYS A 291 5.72 21.00 5.91
C CYS A 291 6.30 19.64 6.31
N LEU A 292 6.57 19.42 7.60
CA LEU A 292 7.00 18.11 8.11
C LEU A 292 5.94 17.03 7.84
N SER A 293 4.67 17.35 8.06
CA SER A 293 3.54 16.44 7.80
C SER A 293 3.42 16.08 6.31
N VAL A 294 3.50 17.06 5.41
CA VAL A 294 3.49 16.84 3.95
C VAL A 294 4.68 15.99 3.54
N MET A 295 5.89 16.35 3.99
CA MET A 295 7.12 15.61 3.69
C MET A 295 6.99 14.14 4.14
N PHE A 296 6.53 13.90 5.37
CA PHE A 296 6.35 12.56 5.91
C PHE A 296 5.29 11.76 5.13
N ILE A 297 4.09 12.31 4.98
CA ILE A 297 2.94 11.62 4.34
C ILE A 297 3.26 11.30 2.88
N CYS A 298 3.73 12.27 2.10
CA CYS A 298 4.07 12.06 0.70
C CYS A 298 5.22 11.05 0.54
N SER A 299 6.28 11.14 1.36
CA SER A 299 7.42 10.22 1.25
C SER A 299 7.04 8.79 1.61
N VAL A 300 6.31 8.60 2.72
CA VAL A 300 5.84 7.27 3.15
C VAL A 300 4.87 6.69 2.12
N SER A 301 3.91 7.48 1.67
CA SER A 301 2.95 7.09 0.65
C SER A 301 3.63 6.66 -0.65
N THR A 302 4.48 7.52 -1.22
CA THR A 302 5.13 7.26 -2.50
C THR A 302 6.11 6.10 -2.40
N VAL A 303 7.01 6.08 -1.41
CA VAL A 303 8.12 5.10 -1.39
C VAL A 303 7.65 3.74 -0.91
N LEU A 304 6.89 3.69 0.19
CA LEU A 304 6.48 2.41 0.78
C LEU A 304 5.25 1.83 0.09
N PHE A 305 4.25 2.64 -0.27
CA PHE A 305 3.00 2.10 -0.82
C PHE A 305 2.94 2.19 -2.34
N ASN A 306 2.88 3.40 -2.89
CA ASN A 306 2.57 3.62 -4.31
C ASN A 306 3.69 3.16 -5.25
N GLY A 307 4.95 3.39 -4.90
CA GLY A 307 6.12 3.04 -5.71
C GLY A 307 6.44 1.55 -5.73
N ASN A 308 5.82 0.76 -4.85
CA ASN A 308 6.07 -0.66 -4.78
C ASN A 308 5.28 -1.45 -5.85
N PRO A 309 5.96 -2.15 -6.78
CA PRO A 309 5.32 -2.89 -7.86
C PRO A 309 4.70 -4.25 -7.44
N LEU A 310 4.93 -4.68 -6.20
CA LEU A 310 4.50 -5.99 -5.70
C LEU A 310 3.03 -6.00 -5.24
N LEU A 311 2.50 -4.86 -4.79
CA LEU A 311 1.09 -4.69 -4.42
C LEU A 311 0.36 -3.86 -5.47
N ARG A 312 -0.98 -3.96 -5.52
CA ARG A 312 -1.81 -3.30 -6.54
C ARG A 312 -1.98 -1.79 -6.27
N PHE A 313 -0.87 -1.09 -6.16
CA PHE A 313 -0.78 0.37 -6.17
C PHE A 313 -0.23 0.84 -7.52
N ASP A 314 0.09 2.13 -7.64
CA ASP A 314 0.51 2.75 -8.91
C ASP A 314 1.72 2.07 -9.55
N GLY A 315 2.74 1.71 -8.76
CA GLY A 315 3.95 1.02 -9.19
C GLY A 315 3.67 -0.32 -9.86
N TYR A 316 2.61 -1.03 -9.45
CA TYR A 316 2.18 -2.26 -10.10
C TYR A 316 1.62 -1.98 -11.49
N TYR A 317 0.80 -0.93 -11.65
CA TYR A 317 0.25 -0.57 -12.95
C TYR A 317 1.34 -0.06 -13.89
N ILE A 318 2.30 0.75 -13.39
CA ILE A 318 3.47 1.18 -14.16
C ILE A 318 4.27 -0.04 -14.65
N MET A 319 4.59 -0.99 -13.77
CA MET A 319 5.31 -2.19 -14.15
C MET A 319 4.51 -3.05 -15.14
N SER A 320 3.19 -3.17 -14.93
CA SER A 320 2.27 -3.87 -15.84
C SER A 320 2.24 -3.24 -17.23
N ASP A 321 2.27 -1.91 -17.32
CA ASP A 321 2.26 -1.15 -18.58
C ASP A 321 3.58 -1.24 -19.32
N ILE A 322 4.71 -1.11 -18.61
CA ILE A 322 6.05 -1.25 -19.19
C ILE A 322 6.29 -2.68 -19.67
N ALA A 323 5.86 -3.67 -18.88
CA ALA A 323 5.93 -5.08 -19.25
C ALA A 323 4.90 -5.46 -20.33
N GLU A 324 3.90 -4.63 -20.60
CA GLU A 324 2.81 -4.87 -21.55
C GLU A 324 1.95 -6.12 -21.23
N ILE A 325 1.94 -6.54 -19.96
CA ILE A 325 1.22 -7.73 -19.47
C ILE A 325 0.07 -7.27 -18.57
N PRO A 326 -1.15 -7.14 -19.09
CA PRO A 326 -2.30 -6.78 -18.26
C PRO A 326 -2.58 -7.89 -17.24
N ASN A 327 -3.10 -7.49 -16.07
CA ASN A 327 -3.40 -8.41 -14.96
C ASN A 327 -2.19 -9.27 -14.55
N LEU A 328 -1.00 -8.69 -14.60
CA LEU A 328 0.29 -9.31 -14.29
C LEU A 328 0.24 -10.20 -13.05
N ARG A 329 -0.30 -9.72 -11.93
CA ARG A 329 -0.36 -10.49 -10.67
C ARG A 329 -1.20 -11.76 -10.81
N GLN A 330 -2.33 -11.70 -11.51
CA GLN A 330 -3.19 -12.88 -11.71
C GLN A 330 -2.48 -13.92 -12.58
N LYS A 331 -1.86 -13.48 -13.67
CA LYS A 331 -1.09 -14.36 -14.56
C LYS A 331 0.11 -14.98 -13.84
N ALA A 332 0.84 -14.18 -13.06
CA ALA A 332 1.97 -14.63 -12.26
C ALA A 332 1.56 -15.65 -11.19
N THR A 333 0.43 -15.40 -10.50
CA THR A 333 -0.12 -16.36 -9.52
C THR A 333 -0.52 -17.68 -10.18
N LYS A 334 -1.14 -17.65 -11.37
CA LYS A 334 -1.45 -18.86 -12.14
C LYS A 334 -0.19 -19.65 -12.51
N ILE A 335 0.88 -18.97 -12.93
CA ILE A 335 2.17 -19.62 -13.22
C ILE A 335 2.73 -20.29 -11.97
N LEU A 336 2.73 -19.60 -10.82
CA LEU A 336 3.18 -20.19 -9.56
C LEU A 336 2.32 -21.40 -9.16
N GLN A 337 1.00 -21.31 -9.33
CA GLN A 337 0.08 -22.42 -9.05
C GLN A 337 0.35 -23.63 -9.95
N LYS A 338 0.65 -23.40 -11.23
CA LYS A 338 1.05 -24.46 -12.17
C LYS A 338 2.34 -25.15 -11.70
N TYR A 339 3.40 -24.38 -11.43
CA TYR A 339 4.67 -24.92 -10.92
C TYR A 339 4.52 -25.63 -9.57
N ALA A 340 3.75 -25.07 -8.64
CA ALA A 340 3.42 -25.73 -7.39
C ALA A 340 2.68 -27.05 -7.63
N SER A 341 1.72 -27.10 -8.56
CA SER A 341 1.01 -28.36 -8.88
C SER A 341 1.90 -29.40 -9.56
N GLU A 342 2.83 -28.99 -10.42
CA GLU A 342 3.74 -29.90 -11.12
C GLU A 342 4.83 -30.43 -10.19
N TRP A 343 5.46 -29.56 -9.40
CA TRP A 343 6.57 -29.91 -8.52
C TRP A 343 6.09 -30.58 -7.24
N CYS A 344 5.06 -30.04 -6.57
CA CYS A 344 4.60 -30.57 -5.30
C CYS A 344 3.63 -31.75 -5.46
N LEU A 345 2.73 -31.70 -6.45
CA LEU A 345 1.68 -32.70 -6.62
C LEU A 345 1.90 -33.64 -7.82
N GLY A 346 2.76 -33.27 -8.78
CA GLY A 346 2.99 -34.06 -9.98
C GLY A 346 1.89 -34.04 -11.02
N ILE A 347 0.98 -33.06 -10.96
CA ILE A 347 -0.15 -32.92 -11.88
C ILE A 347 0.31 -32.13 -13.10
N GLU A 348 0.23 -32.74 -14.28
CA GLU A 348 0.49 -32.07 -15.56
C GLU A 348 -0.75 -31.25 -15.96
N GLN A 349 -0.58 -29.93 -16.07
CA GLN A 349 -1.63 -29.02 -16.53
C GLN A 349 -1.33 -28.56 -17.96
N GLN A 350 -2.37 -28.50 -18.79
CA GLN A 350 -2.27 -27.94 -20.14
C GLN A 350 -1.68 -26.52 -20.10
N ASP A 351 -0.84 -26.19 -21.08
CA ASP A 351 -0.32 -24.83 -21.23
C ASP A 351 -1.44 -23.88 -21.64
N ASP A 352 -1.68 -22.86 -20.80
CA ASP A 352 -2.59 -21.76 -21.10
C ASP A 352 -1.89 -20.79 -22.10
N PRO A 353 -2.40 -20.64 -23.35
CA PRO A 353 -1.80 -19.77 -24.35
C PRO A 353 -1.74 -18.29 -23.92
N PHE A 354 -2.59 -17.88 -22.97
CA PHE A 354 -2.70 -16.49 -22.52
C PHE A 354 -1.66 -16.12 -21.44
N LEU A 355 -0.86 -17.08 -20.98
CA LEU A 355 0.23 -16.86 -20.04
C LEU A 355 1.51 -16.41 -20.78
N PRO A 356 2.28 -15.47 -20.21
CA PRO A 356 3.59 -15.10 -20.74
C PRO A 356 4.47 -16.35 -20.91
N GLN A 357 4.91 -16.61 -22.14
CA GLN A 357 5.73 -17.78 -22.44
C GLN A 357 7.20 -17.56 -22.07
N ARG A 358 7.68 -16.31 -22.15
CA ARG A 358 9.05 -15.94 -21.79
C ARG A 358 9.19 -15.69 -20.29
N ASN A 359 10.29 -16.14 -19.70
CA ASN A 359 10.70 -15.83 -18.32
C ASN A 359 9.67 -16.20 -17.24
N ARG A 360 8.95 -17.33 -17.41
CA ARG A 360 7.94 -17.83 -16.45
C ARG A 360 8.45 -17.89 -14.99
N TRP A 361 9.72 -18.24 -14.79
CA TRP A 361 10.38 -18.25 -13.49
C TRP A 361 10.34 -16.89 -12.77
N PHE A 362 10.58 -15.78 -13.48
CA PHE A 362 10.53 -14.44 -12.89
C PHE A 362 9.13 -14.08 -12.39
N PHE A 363 8.07 -14.53 -13.06
CA PHE A 363 6.69 -14.31 -12.58
C PHE A 363 6.38 -15.15 -11.34
N ALA A 364 6.92 -16.35 -11.23
CA ALA A 364 6.83 -17.16 -10.01
C ALA A 364 7.54 -16.46 -8.85
N LEU A 365 8.78 -16.00 -9.07
CA LEU A 365 9.56 -15.22 -8.09
C LEU A 365 8.85 -13.93 -7.68
N TYR A 366 8.29 -13.18 -8.65
CA TYR A 366 7.47 -12.00 -8.40
C TYR A 366 6.30 -12.31 -7.47
N THR A 367 5.61 -13.43 -7.67
CA THR A 367 4.47 -13.82 -6.83
C THR A 367 4.91 -14.14 -5.40
N ILE A 368 6.03 -14.84 -5.24
CA ILE A 368 6.62 -15.14 -3.92
C ILE A 368 7.02 -13.84 -3.22
N ALA A 369 7.73 -12.95 -3.90
CA ALA A 369 8.12 -11.64 -3.40
C ALA A 369 6.90 -10.80 -3.02
N ALA A 370 5.83 -10.81 -3.82
CA ALA A 370 4.60 -10.08 -3.54
C ALA A 370 3.85 -10.62 -2.32
N ILE A 371 3.86 -11.94 -2.11
CA ILE A 371 3.31 -12.55 -0.88
C ILE A 371 4.15 -12.11 0.31
N GLY A 372 5.48 -12.27 0.27
CA GLY A 372 6.38 -11.89 1.36
C GLY A 372 6.28 -10.41 1.71
N TYR A 373 6.28 -9.53 0.72
CA TYR A 373 6.10 -8.10 0.92
C TYR A 373 4.73 -7.76 1.53
N ARG A 374 3.65 -8.45 1.11
CA ARG A 374 2.34 -8.29 1.73
C ARG A 374 2.38 -8.60 3.23
N TRP A 375 3.11 -9.65 3.64
CA TRP A 375 3.32 -9.95 5.07
C TRP A 375 4.06 -8.82 5.79
N VAL A 376 5.15 -8.32 5.22
CA VAL A 376 5.93 -7.22 5.80
C VAL A 376 5.07 -5.98 5.99
N VAL A 377 4.26 -5.59 5.00
CA VAL A 377 3.40 -4.40 5.11
C VAL A 377 2.29 -4.61 6.12
N VAL A 378 1.60 -5.74 6.10
CA VAL A 378 0.51 -6.00 7.05
C VAL A 378 1.04 -6.02 8.49
N ILE A 379 2.15 -6.71 8.75
CA ILE A 379 2.79 -6.73 10.07
C ILE A 379 3.26 -5.32 10.46
N SER A 380 3.86 -4.56 9.54
CA SER A 380 4.29 -3.17 9.80
C SER A 380 3.12 -2.26 10.15
N ILE A 381 2.01 -2.34 9.42
CA ILE A 381 0.79 -1.57 9.72
C ILE A 381 0.23 -1.98 11.09
N MET A 382 0.22 -3.27 11.42
CA MET A 382 -0.26 -3.76 12.71
C MET A 382 0.60 -3.24 13.87
N LEU A 383 1.93 -3.32 13.75
CA LEU A 383 2.86 -2.78 14.75
C LEU A 383 2.74 -1.25 14.86
N PHE A 384 2.57 -0.56 13.74
CA PHE A 384 2.36 0.89 13.70
C PHE A 384 1.06 1.29 14.40
N LEU A 385 -0.08 0.67 14.03
CA LEU A 385 -1.37 0.90 14.68
C LEU A 385 -1.30 0.60 16.17
N ASN A 386 -0.59 -0.46 16.58
CA ASN A 386 -0.42 -0.78 18.00
C ASN A 386 0.30 0.34 18.74
N LYS A 387 1.43 0.84 18.19
CA LYS A 387 2.19 1.96 18.79
C LYS A 387 1.42 3.27 18.79
N VAL A 388 0.69 3.58 17.73
CA VAL A 388 -0.11 4.81 17.64
C VAL A 388 -1.28 4.77 18.62
N LEU A 389 -1.91 3.60 18.83
CA LEU A 389 -3.09 3.46 19.71
C LEU A 389 -2.74 3.20 21.19
N GLU A 390 -1.50 2.79 21.49
CA GLU A 390 -1.00 2.54 22.86
C GLU A 390 -1.18 3.73 23.81
N PRO A 391 -0.77 4.98 23.48
CA PRO A 391 -0.95 6.12 24.38
C PRO A 391 -2.42 6.48 24.64
N TYR A 392 -3.35 5.99 23.82
CA TYR A 392 -4.79 6.25 23.95
C TYR A 392 -5.53 5.17 24.73
N GLY A 393 -4.86 4.11 25.20
CA GLY A 393 -5.51 2.96 25.84
C GLY A 393 -6.33 2.09 24.87
N LEU A 394 -6.33 2.40 23.57
CA LEU A 394 -7.09 1.68 22.53
C LEU A 394 -6.29 0.52 21.91
N LYS A 395 -5.27 0.03 22.62
CA LYS A 395 -4.40 -1.07 22.18
C LYS A 395 -5.20 -2.32 21.78
N VAL A 396 -6.32 -2.58 22.47
CA VAL A 396 -7.25 -3.68 22.18
C VAL A 396 -7.83 -3.61 20.77
N ILE A 397 -8.17 -2.41 20.28
CA ILE A 397 -8.71 -2.23 18.92
C ILE A 397 -7.62 -2.56 17.90
N GLY A 398 -6.41 -2.03 18.09
CA GLY A 398 -5.26 -2.33 17.23
C GLY A 398 -4.93 -3.82 17.19
N GLN A 399 -4.94 -4.49 18.35
CA GLN A 399 -4.72 -5.95 18.46
C GLN A 399 -5.84 -6.77 17.80
N THR A 400 -7.09 -6.34 17.93
CA THR A 400 -8.24 -7.04 17.32
C THR A 400 -8.18 -6.95 15.79
N VAL A 401 -7.93 -5.76 15.24
CA VAL A 401 -7.74 -5.56 13.80
C VAL A 401 -6.54 -6.38 13.32
N ALA A 402 -5.45 -6.40 14.09
CA ALA A 402 -4.27 -7.20 13.79
C ALA A 402 -4.59 -8.70 13.73
N PHE A 403 -5.30 -9.22 14.73
CA PHE A 403 -5.71 -10.61 14.78
C PHE A 403 -6.62 -10.99 13.61
N CYS A 404 -7.67 -10.20 13.34
CA CYS A 404 -8.57 -10.44 12.21
C CYS A 404 -7.83 -10.46 10.86
N GLY A 405 -6.88 -9.54 10.66
CA GLY A 405 -6.05 -9.49 9.45
C GLY A 405 -5.17 -10.73 9.30
N LEU A 406 -4.50 -11.17 10.36
CA LEU A 406 -3.67 -12.39 10.36
C LEU A 406 -4.51 -13.64 10.12
N VAL A 407 -5.65 -13.77 10.79
CA VAL A 407 -6.59 -14.89 10.57
C VAL A 407 -7.00 -14.95 9.10
N GLY A 408 -7.38 -13.83 8.49
CA GLY A 408 -7.71 -13.78 7.06
C GLY A 408 -6.56 -14.23 6.17
N MET A 409 -5.32 -13.87 6.51
CA MET A 409 -4.12 -14.25 5.76
C MET A 409 -3.75 -15.74 5.86
N PHE A 410 -4.02 -16.39 6.99
CA PHE A 410 -3.77 -17.83 7.18
C PHE A 410 -4.94 -18.69 6.70
N VAL A 411 -6.18 -18.30 7.02
CA VAL A 411 -7.37 -19.10 6.71
C VAL A 411 -7.62 -19.19 5.21
N GLN A 412 -7.44 -18.08 4.47
CA GLN A 412 -7.72 -18.05 3.02
C GLN A 412 -6.88 -19.06 2.20
N PRO A 413 -5.54 -19.15 2.34
CA PRO A 413 -4.76 -20.15 1.62
C PRO A 413 -5.06 -21.58 2.07
N ILE A 414 -5.27 -21.82 3.37
CA ILE A 414 -5.65 -23.14 3.91
C ILE A 414 -7.00 -23.58 3.32
N TRP A 415 -7.98 -22.68 3.27
CA TRP A 415 -9.28 -22.94 2.67
C TRP A 415 -9.19 -23.27 1.18
N GLN A 416 -8.36 -22.55 0.43
CA GLN A 416 -8.13 -22.83 -0.99
C GLN A 416 -7.48 -24.20 -1.20
N LEU A 417 -6.53 -24.58 -0.35
CA LEU A 417 -5.89 -25.89 -0.39
C LEU A 417 -6.89 -27.00 -0.05
N TRP A 418 -7.71 -26.82 1.00
CA TRP A 418 -8.75 -27.77 1.37
C TRP A 418 -9.79 -27.94 0.25
N LYS A 419 -10.25 -26.84 -0.35
CA LYS A 419 -11.15 -26.87 -1.50
C LYS A 419 -10.54 -27.60 -2.69
N PHE A 420 -9.24 -27.43 -2.94
CA PHE A 420 -8.53 -28.11 -4.03
C PHE A 420 -8.60 -29.64 -3.87
N PHE A 421 -8.36 -30.17 -2.66
CA PHE A 421 -8.43 -31.61 -2.39
C PHE A 421 -9.86 -32.16 -2.33
N LYS A 422 -10.85 -31.33 -1.99
CA LYS A 422 -12.26 -31.75 -1.94
C LYS A 422 -12.88 -31.99 -3.33
N VAL A 423 -12.30 -31.47 -4.41
CA VAL A 423 -12.83 -31.68 -5.77
C VAL A 423 -12.63 -33.16 -6.17
N PRO A 424 -13.72 -33.92 -6.43
CA PRO A 424 -13.62 -35.33 -6.78
C PRO A 424 -12.80 -35.51 -8.07
N GLY A 425 -11.92 -36.53 -8.09
CA GLY A 425 -11.05 -36.85 -9.22
C GLY A 425 -9.64 -36.25 -9.18
N ARG A 426 -9.40 -35.14 -8.46
CA ARG A 426 -8.06 -34.52 -8.39
C ARG A 426 -7.05 -35.33 -7.57
N ILE A 427 -7.47 -35.98 -6.49
CA ILE A 427 -6.60 -36.79 -5.63
C ILE A 427 -5.94 -37.93 -6.42
N HIS A 428 -6.66 -38.52 -7.38
CA HIS A 428 -6.14 -39.60 -8.23
C HIS A 428 -5.05 -39.13 -9.21
N GLN A 429 -5.00 -37.83 -9.53
CA GLN A 429 -3.97 -37.23 -10.39
C GLN A 429 -2.68 -36.90 -9.61
N VAL A 430 -2.70 -36.96 -8.27
CA VAL A 430 -1.56 -36.60 -7.43
C VAL A 430 -0.57 -37.76 -7.33
N LYS A 431 0.71 -37.49 -7.62
CA LYS A 431 1.80 -38.46 -7.44
C LYS A 431 2.19 -38.51 -5.96
N ARG A 432 1.87 -39.62 -5.28
CA ARG A 432 2.04 -39.81 -3.82
C ARG A 432 3.47 -39.51 -3.34
N ASN A 433 4.49 -39.89 -4.10
CA ASN A 433 5.90 -39.66 -3.75
C ASN A 433 6.26 -38.16 -3.73
N ARG A 434 5.76 -37.36 -4.67
CA ARG A 434 5.99 -35.90 -4.70
C ARG A 434 5.27 -35.19 -3.56
N LEU A 435 4.04 -35.64 -3.26
CA LEU A 435 3.29 -35.11 -2.12
C LEU A 435 4.02 -35.37 -0.79
N LEU A 436 4.48 -36.61 -0.56
CA LEU A 436 5.24 -36.96 0.64
C LEU A 436 6.56 -36.19 0.74
N ALA A 437 7.32 -36.08 -0.36
CA ALA A 437 8.54 -35.28 -0.40
C ALA A 437 8.27 -33.81 -0.06
N THR A 438 7.19 -33.23 -0.59
CA THR A 438 6.79 -31.85 -0.29
C THR A 438 6.43 -31.68 1.19
N LEU A 439 5.65 -32.61 1.75
CA LEU A 439 5.29 -32.58 3.17
C LEU A 439 6.54 -32.72 4.06
N ALA A 440 7.50 -33.56 3.68
CA ALA A 440 8.76 -33.70 4.39
C ALA A 440 9.60 -32.41 4.35
N VAL A 441 9.70 -31.74 3.20
CA VAL A 441 10.40 -30.46 3.07
C VAL A 441 9.73 -29.37 3.88
N ILE A 442 8.39 -29.25 3.82
CA ILE A 442 7.64 -28.28 4.64
C ILE A 442 7.85 -28.56 6.13
N GLY A 443 7.77 -29.83 6.54
CA GLY A 443 8.02 -30.25 7.91
C GLY A 443 9.44 -29.90 8.38
N ALA A 444 10.45 -30.12 7.52
CA ALA A 444 11.84 -29.75 7.81
C ALA A 444 12.04 -28.23 7.96
N ILE A 445 11.37 -27.42 7.13
CA ILE A 445 11.42 -25.95 7.25
C ILE A 445 10.77 -25.48 8.57
N ILE A 446 9.60 -26.04 8.91
CA ILE A 446 8.93 -25.70 10.18
C ILE A 446 9.80 -26.11 11.37
N ALA A 447 10.39 -27.30 11.33
CA ALA A 447 11.33 -27.76 12.35
C ALA A 447 12.54 -26.82 12.45
N ALA A 448 13.13 -26.41 11.32
CA ALA A 448 14.23 -25.45 11.33
C ALA A 448 13.82 -24.11 11.98
N ILE A 449 12.63 -23.58 11.69
CA ILE A 449 12.17 -22.31 12.30
C ILE A 449 11.97 -22.45 13.82
N VAL A 450 11.45 -23.58 14.29
CA VAL A 450 11.18 -23.82 15.72
C VAL A 450 12.46 -24.13 16.49
N TYR A 451 13.37 -24.90 15.90
CA TYR A 451 14.57 -25.42 16.57
C TYR A 451 15.83 -24.58 16.34
N VAL A 452 15.85 -23.65 15.39
CA VAL A 452 16.97 -22.70 15.25
C VAL A 452 16.78 -21.60 16.29
N PRO A 453 17.60 -21.54 17.35
CA PRO A 453 17.50 -20.48 18.34
C PRO A 453 17.90 -19.16 17.69
N LEU A 454 16.92 -18.31 17.40
CA LEU A 454 17.18 -16.94 16.99
C LEU A 454 17.79 -16.19 18.19
N PRO A 455 18.91 -15.47 18.02
CA PRO A 455 19.53 -14.74 19.11
C PRO A 455 18.60 -13.61 19.58
N TYR A 456 17.88 -13.83 20.68
CA TYR A 456 17.14 -12.79 21.38
C TYR A 456 18.10 -12.06 22.32
N SER A 457 18.28 -10.76 22.10
CA SER A 457 19.00 -9.89 23.04
C SER A 457 17.98 -9.01 23.78
N VAL A 458 18.02 -9.04 25.10
CA VAL A 458 17.25 -8.14 25.96
C VAL A 458 18.17 -7.01 26.35
N LYS A 459 17.86 -5.78 25.92
CA LYS A 459 18.56 -4.58 26.38
C LYS A 459 17.92 -4.15 27.70
N SER A 460 18.62 -4.36 28.81
CA SER A 460 18.21 -3.89 30.13
C SER A 460 19.22 -2.87 30.63
N ALA A 461 18.74 -1.81 31.29
CA ALA A 461 19.62 -0.97 32.08
C ALA A 461 20.07 -1.79 33.30
N VAL A 462 21.37 -1.87 33.54
CA VAL A 462 21.94 -2.55 34.71
C VAL A 462 22.71 -1.52 35.49
N GLU A 463 22.44 -1.44 36.79
CA GLU A 463 23.25 -0.67 37.72
C GLU A 463 24.24 -1.62 38.39
N VAL A 464 25.53 -1.29 38.32
CA VAL A 464 26.59 -2.09 38.96
C VAL A 464 26.83 -1.50 40.35
N GLN A 465 26.37 -2.20 41.38
CA GLN A 465 26.63 -1.86 42.78
C GLN A 465 27.57 -2.89 43.42
N ALA A 466 28.49 -2.43 44.28
CA ALA A 466 29.35 -3.33 45.04
C ALA A 466 28.53 -4.06 46.12
N LYS A 467 28.76 -5.37 46.27
CA LYS A 467 27.95 -6.27 47.12
C LYS A 467 27.83 -5.81 48.58
N ASP A 468 28.89 -5.19 49.11
CA ASP A 468 29.00 -4.76 50.50
C ASP A 468 29.25 -3.24 50.62
N ALA A 469 28.68 -2.45 49.70
CA ALA A 469 28.78 -0.99 49.77
C ALA A 469 28.00 -0.45 50.98
N SER A 470 28.71 0.07 51.98
CA SER A 470 28.10 0.84 53.06
C SER A 470 28.24 2.33 52.78
N SER A 471 27.12 3.06 52.73
CA SER A 471 27.15 4.51 52.60
C SER A 471 27.49 5.16 53.94
N VAL A 472 28.52 6.01 53.93
CA VAL A 472 28.86 6.86 55.09
C VAL A 472 28.08 8.15 54.96
N TYR A 473 27.18 8.41 55.92
CA TYR A 473 26.37 9.63 55.95
C TYR A 473 26.94 10.63 56.95
N ALA A 474 26.87 11.91 56.62
CA ALA A 474 27.10 12.97 57.60
C ALA A 474 25.93 12.99 58.60
N LEU A 475 26.22 12.72 59.87
CA LEU A 475 25.21 12.71 60.94
C LEU A 475 24.79 14.13 61.38
N VAL A 476 25.62 15.13 61.09
CA VAL A 476 25.41 16.53 61.46
C VAL A 476 25.51 17.37 60.18
N PRO A 477 24.62 18.37 59.97
CA PRO A 477 24.78 19.31 58.87
C PRO A 477 26.13 20.02 58.97
N GLY A 478 26.79 20.21 57.84
CA GLY A 478 28.07 20.91 57.77
C GLY A 478 28.55 21.04 56.34
N THR A 479 29.38 22.04 56.09
CA THR A 479 30.04 22.28 54.82
C THR A 479 31.30 21.42 54.77
N LEU A 480 31.49 20.67 53.68
CA LEU A 480 32.70 19.87 53.47
C LEU A 480 33.90 20.81 53.24
N VAL A 481 34.85 20.81 54.15
CA VAL A 481 36.05 21.67 54.08
C VAL A 481 37.20 20.94 53.42
N GLU A 482 37.43 19.68 53.80
CA GLU A 482 38.56 18.90 53.32
C GLU A 482 38.21 17.41 53.22
N MET A 483 38.58 16.78 52.11
CA MET A 483 38.54 15.32 51.95
C MET A 483 39.93 14.75 52.14
N LYS A 484 40.09 13.87 53.13
CA LYS A 484 41.40 13.28 53.49
C LYS A 484 41.69 11.96 52.80
N VAL A 485 40.74 11.43 52.04
CA VAL A 485 40.87 10.17 51.30
C VAL A 485 40.48 10.36 49.84
N LYS A 486 41.11 9.59 48.96
CA LYS A 486 40.82 9.55 47.52
C LYS A 486 40.03 8.29 47.16
N PRO A 487 39.27 8.31 46.05
CA PRO A 487 38.59 7.11 45.55
C PRO A 487 39.60 5.97 45.32
N GLY A 488 39.40 4.83 46.01
CA GLY A 488 40.26 3.65 45.92
C GLY A 488 41.19 3.42 47.12
N ASP A 489 41.27 4.37 48.06
CA ASP A 489 42.07 4.21 49.27
C ASP A 489 41.42 3.22 50.27
N GLN A 490 42.24 2.38 50.93
CA GLN A 490 41.79 1.56 52.04
C GLN A 490 41.77 2.40 53.32
N VAL A 491 40.62 2.43 54.01
CA VAL A 491 40.44 3.14 55.28
C VAL A 491 40.31 2.16 56.44
N THR A 492 40.79 2.55 57.61
CA THR A 492 40.66 1.78 58.86
C THR A 492 39.63 2.42 59.79
N GLU A 493 39.08 1.65 60.73
CA GLU A 493 38.11 2.14 61.71
C GLU A 493 38.70 3.30 62.52
N GLY A 494 37.97 4.42 62.61
CA GLY A 494 38.40 5.64 63.29
C GLY A 494 39.24 6.60 62.44
N GLN A 495 39.58 6.23 61.19
CA GLN A 495 40.29 7.13 60.28
C GLN A 495 39.37 8.28 59.82
N VAL A 496 39.88 9.51 59.90
CA VAL A 496 39.15 10.69 59.43
C VAL A 496 39.08 10.70 57.90
N ILE A 497 37.87 10.54 57.36
CA ILE A 497 37.58 10.51 55.92
C ILE A 497 37.39 11.92 55.36
N ALA A 498 36.67 12.75 56.10
CA ALA A 498 36.27 14.10 55.71
C ALA A 498 36.26 15.02 56.94
N VAL A 499 36.62 16.28 56.74
CA VAL A 499 36.48 17.35 57.72
C VAL A 499 35.33 18.24 57.28
N MET A 500 34.34 18.39 58.14
CA MET A 500 33.17 19.23 57.92
C MET A 500 33.14 20.33 58.97
N GLU A 501 32.76 21.54 58.57
CA GLU A 501 32.57 22.68 59.46
C GLU A 501 31.08 23.05 59.49
N ASN A 502 30.53 23.27 60.68
CA ASN A 502 29.15 23.71 60.84
C ASN A 502 29.16 25.19 61.26
N ASP A 503 28.85 26.05 60.29
CA ASP A 503 28.85 27.50 60.49
C ASP A 503 27.81 27.94 61.54
N ASP A 504 26.66 27.28 61.62
CA ASP A 504 25.61 27.60 62.62
C ASP A 504 26.10 27.35 64.05
N LEU A 505 26.80 26.24 64.29
CA LEU A 505 27.40 25.93 65.58
C LEU A 505 28.51 26.93 65.93
N ARG A 506 29.32 27.32 64.94
CA ARG A 506 30.37 28.32 65.13
C ARG A 506 29.77 29.68 65.51
N MET A 507 28.71 30.11 64.82
CA MET A 507 27.98 31.33 65.17
C MET A 507 27.35 31.24 66.57
N THR A 508 26.81 30.07 66.94
CA THR A 508 26.22 29.84 68.27
C THR A 508 27.28 29.96 69.37
N VAL A 509 28.47 29.40 69.16
CA VAL A 509 29.59 29.52 70.11
C VAL A 509 30.01 30.98 70.25
N GLU A 510 30.19 31.71 69.14
CA GLU A 510 30.55 33.14 69.17
C GLU A 510 29.49 33.98 69.91
N GLU A 511 28.20 33.66 69.75
CA GLU A 511 27.13 34.35 70.46
C GLU A 511 27.12 34.05 71.95
N LEU A 512 27.31 32.78 72.35
CA LEU A 512 27.42 32.39 73.75
C LEU A 512 28.65 33.03 74.43
N GLU A 513 29.79 33.10 73.74
CA GLU A 513 30.99 33.78 74.25
C GLU A 513 30.73 35.27 74.50
N ARG A 514 30.05 35.96 73.57
CA ARG A 514 29.63 37.36 73.77
C ARG A 514 28.68 37.51 74.95
N GLN A 515 27.72 36.60 75.13
CA GLN A 515 26.81 36.65 76.28
C GLN A 515 27.56 36.50 77.61
N VAL A 516 28.51 35.56 77.70
CA VAL A 516 29.38 35.40 78.87
C VAL A 516 30.16 36.68 79.15
N GLU A 517 30.71 37.32 78.12
CA GLU A 517 31.43 38.58 78.26
C GLU A 517 30.53 39.70 78.79
N VAL A 518 29.32 39.86 78.25
CA VAL A 518 28.32 40.83 78.71
C VAL A 518 27.96 40.59 80.18
N TYR A 519 27.64 39.34 80.56
CA TYR A 519 27.32 39.02 81.95
C TYR A 519 28.50 39.30 82.87
N SER A 520 29.73 39.01 82.45
CA SER A 520 30.93 39.31 83.23
C SER A 520 31.12 40.82 83.49
N GLN A 521 30.80 41.66 82.50
CA GLN A 521 30.85 43.12 82.61
C GLN A 521 29.73 43.66 83.52
N GLN A 522 28.52 43.12 83.41
CA GLN A 522 27.41 43.44 84.32
C GLN A 522 27.76 43.08 85.78
N LEU A 523 28.37 41.92 86.00
CA LEU A 523 28.80 41.47 87.32
C LEU A 523 29.88 42.41 87.92
N LYS A 524 30.80 42.91 87.09
CA LYS A 524 31.78 43.94 87.48
C LYS A 524 31.11 45.27 87.84
N LEU A 525 30.09 45.68 87.08
CA LEU A 525 29.31 46.90 87.33
C LEU A 525 28.53 46.82 88.65
N ILE A 526 27.82 45.72 88.89
CA ILE A 526 27.08 45.49 90.14
C ILE A 526 28.03 45.50 91.34
N ARG A 527 29.20 44.84 91.23
CA ARG A 527 30.23 44.86 92.28
C ARG A 527 30.76 46.27 92.57
N ARG A 528 30.71 47.19 91.61
CA ARG A 528 31.20 48.57 91.73
C ARG A 528 30.14 49.54 92.29
N ILE A 529 28.86 49.16 92.24
CA ILE A 529 27.73 49.92 92.80
C ILE A 529 27.43 49.48 94.24
N GLY A 530 27.75 48.22 94.59
CA GLY A 530 27.62 47.67 95.95
C GLY A 530 28.77 47.96 96.91
N SER A 531 29.79 48.71 96.46
CA SER A 531 30.91 49.25 97.25
C SER A 531 30.83 50.76 97.27
#